data_AF-Q0RQ04-F1
#
_entry.id   AF-Q0RQ04-F1
#
_cell.length_a   1.000
_cell.length_b   1.000
_cell.length_c   1.000
_cell.angle_alpha   90.00
_cell.angle_beta   90.00
_cell.angle_gamma   90.00
#
_symmetry.space_group_name_H-M   'P 1'
#
loop_
_entity.id
_entity.type
_entity.pdbx_description
1 polymer ?
#
loop_
_entity_poly.entity_id
_entity_poly.type
_entity_poly.pdbx_seq_one_letter_code
_entity_poly.pdbx_strand_id
1 'polypeptide(L)'
;MQQGQGICRECAGKIWDAFYIVQDESAMIVKVGITSGSPRPRLMLHARDGFTKVLLTATGLPSKVAPELETAVLRALTQAGISPVRGREYFDMTAKDLILEIVDRRLLKRN
;
A
#
# COMPACT_ATOMS: atom_id res chain seq x y z
N MET A 1 -3.45 -20.86 -4.56
CA MET A 1 -3.51 -19.39 -4.71
C MET A 1 -3.49 -18.76 -3.33
N GLN A 2 -2.43 -18.06 -2.93
CA GLN A 2 -2.37 -17.38 -1.63
C GLN A 2 -2.69 -15.91 -1.83
N GLN A 3 -3.96 -15.56 -1.62
CA GLN A 3 -4.44 -14.18 -1.55
C GLN A 3 -3.77 -13.52 -0.35
N GLY A 4 -3.02 -12.43 -0.57
CA GLY A 4 -2.53 -11.61 0.53
C GLY A 4 -3.70 -10.87 1.14
N GLN A 5 -4.21 -11.38 2.24
CA GLN A 5 -5.22 -10.73 3.06
C GLN A 5 -4.54 -9.58 3.80
N GLY A 6 -4.76 -8.33 3.37
CA GLY A 6 -4.42 -7.17 4.21
C GLY A 6 -5.04 -7.34 5.61
N ILE A 7 -4.31 -6.95 6.66
CA ILE A 7 -4.58 -7.18 8.09
C ILE A 7 -5.61 -8.31 8.32
N CYS A 8 -5.27 -9.56 8.01
CA CYS A 8 -6.04 -10.68 8.56
C CYS A 8 -5.62 -10.86 10.03
N ARG A 9 -6.50 -11.46 10.85
CA ARG A 9 -6.14 -11.81 12.23
C ARG A 9 -4.90 -12.71 12.30
N GLU A 10 -4.57 -13.45 11.24
CA GLU A 10 -3.37 -14.27 11.15
C GLU A 10 -2.07 -13.44 10.96
N CYS A 11 -2.19 -12.16 10.62
CA CYS A 11 -1.08 -11.21 10.55
C CYS A 11 -0.78 -10.54 11.90
N ALA A 12 -1.62 -10.72 12.93
CA ALA A 12 -1.42 -10.20 14.27
C ALA A 12 -0.24 -10.92 14.94
N GLY A 13 0.96 -10.33 14.85
CA GLY A 13 2.21 -10.90 15.37
C GLY A 13 3.36 -10.90 14.36
N LYS A 14 3.08 -10.65 13.07
CA LYS A 14 4.11 -10.46 12.05
C LYS A 14 4.60 -9.00 12.05
N ILE A 15 5.90 -8.80 11.86
CA ILE A 15 6.51 -7.48 11.72
C ILE A 15 6.22 -6.98 10.31
N TRP A 16 5.39 -5.95 10.19
CA TRP A 16 5.13 -5.26 8.92
C TRP A 16 5.99 -4.00 8.89
N ASP A 17 7.19 -4.14 8.33
CA ASP A 17 8.25 -3.13 8.27
C ASP A 17 8.44 -2.55 6.85
N ALA A 18 7.63 -2.98 5.89
CA ALA A 18 7.65 -2.44 4.54
C ALA A 18 6.27 -1.97 4.09
N PHE A 19 6.23 -0.79 3.47
CA PHE A 19 5.07 -0.18 2.81
C PHE A 19 5.43 0.14 1.37
N TYR A 20 4.52 -0.10 0.44
CA TYR A 20 4.73 0.19 -0.98
C TYR A 20 3.47 0.71 -1.66
N ILE A 21 3.69 1.46 -2.74
CA ILE A 21 2.66 1.90 -3.66
C ILE A 21 3.10 1.48 -5.06
N VAL A 22 2.23 0.76 -5.76
CA VAL A 22 2.45 0.35 -7.15
C VAL A 22 1.28 0.77 -8.01
N GLN A 23 1.52 0.91 -9.30
CA GLN A 23 0.48 1.26 -10.26
C GLN A 23 0.52 0.36 -11.48
N ASP A 24 -0.67 0.12 -12.03
CA ASP A 24 -0.91 -0.45 -13.34
C ASP A 24 -1.46 0.68 -14.22
N GLU A 25 -0.64 1.14 -15.16
CA GLU A 25 -1.01 2.24 -16.08
C GLU A 25 -2.03 1.78 -17.14
N SER A 26 -2.06 0.50 -17.49
CA SER A 26 -3.01 -0.04 -18.48
C SER A 26 -4.41 -0.18 -17.89
N ALA A 27 -4.51 -0.61 -16.64
CA ALA A 27 -5.77 -0.72 -15.93
C ALA A 27 -6.22 0.58 -15.25
N MET A 28 -5.35 1.62 -15.22
CA MET A 28 -5.57 2.86 -14.47
C MET A 28 -5.83 2.61 -12.97
N ILE A 29 -5.07 1.69 -12.38
CA ILE A 29 -5.21 1.30 -10.96
C ILE A 29 -3.95 1.64 -10.19
N VAL A 30 -4.12 2.25 -9.02
CA VAL A 30 -3.08 2.37 -7.99
C VAL A 30 -3.38 1.43 -6.83
N LYS A 31 -2.35 0.74 -6.35
CA LYS A 31 -2.43 -0.20 -5.23
C LYS A 31 -1.50 0.23 -4.11
N VAL A 32 -2.04 0.23 -2.89
CA VAL A 32 -1.24 0.32 -1.66
C VAL A 32 -1.04 -1.07 -1.06
N GLY A 33 0.06 -1.28 -0.35
CA GLY A 33 0.24 -2.51 0.37
C GLY A 33 1.39 -2.50 1.36
N ILE A 34 1.34 -3.46 2.27
CA ILE A 34 2.37 -3.71 3.27
C ILE A 34 2.95 -5.11 3.11
N THR A 35 4.17 -5.30 3.60
CA THR A 35 4.80 -6.63 3.69
C THR A 35 5.85 -6.67 4.80
N SER A 36 6.40 -7.85 5.04
CA SER A 36 7.44 -8.11 6.03
C SER A 36 8.78 -8.34 5.32
N GLY A 37 9.84 -7.72 5.81
CA GLY A 37 11.18 -7.79 5.25
C GLY A 37 11.25 -7.18 3.85
N SER A 38 11.94 -7.86 2.94
CA SER A 38 12.16 -7.35 1.59
C SER A 38 10.86 -7.33 0.78
N PRO A 39 10.44 -6.17 0.22
CA PRO A 39 9.25 -6.11 -0.62
C PRO A 39 9.48 -6.68 -2.02
N ARG A 40 10.73 -6.95 -2.42
CA ARG A 40 11.08 -7.40 -3.78
C ARG A 40 10.27 -8.60 -4.28
N PRO A 41 10.13 -9.71 -3.53
CA PRO A 41 9.34 -10.86 -4.00
C PRO A 41 7.88 -10.49 -4.23
N ARG A 42 7.31 -9.64 -3.37
CA ARG A 42 5.93 -9.18 -3.48
C ARG A 42 5.74 -8.25 -4.68
N LEU A 43 6.67 -7.34 -4.90
CA LEU A 43 6.67 -6.43 -6.05
C LEU A 43 6.86 -7.18 -7.38
N MET A 44 7.69 -8.23 -7.42
CA MET A 44 7.84 -9.08 -8.60
C MET A 44 6.55 -9.80 -8.97
N LEU A 45 5.77 -10.26 -7.98
CA LEU A 45 4.47 -10.87 -8.23
C LEU A 45 3.49 -9.82 -8.79
N HIS A 46 3.43 -8.63 -8.18
CA HIS A 46 2.58 -7.53 -8.67
C HIS A 46 2.93 -7.11 -10.10
N ALA A 47 4.21 -7.07 -10.45
CA ALA A 47 4.65 -6.76 -11.81
C ALA A 47 4.15 -7.79 -12.84
N ARG A 48 4.02 -9.07 -12.46
CA ARG A 48 3.41 -10.10 -13.32
C ARG A 48 1.91 -9.90 -13.51
N ASP A 49 1.26 -9.24 -12.57
CA ASP A 49 -0.18 -8.93 -12.58
C ASP A 49 -0.50 -7.54 -13.19
N GLY A 50 0.48 -6.88 -13.83
CA GLY A 50 0.31 -5.58 -14.51
C GLY A 50 0.80 -4.35 -13.73
N PHE A 51 1.11 -4.50 -12.44
CA PHE A 51 1.62 -3.39 -11.60
C PHE A 51 3.13 -3.18 -11.79
N THR A 52 3.51 -2.73 -12.97
CA THR A 52 4.92 -2.63 -13.42
C THR A 52 5.65 -1.41 -12.88
N LYS A 53 4.94 -0.39 -12.37
CA LYS A 53 5.55 0.84 -11.86
C LYS A 53 5.40 0.95 -10.35
N VAL A 54 6.54 1.05 -9.68
CA VAL A 54 6.64 1.29 -8.23
C VAL A 54 6.71 2.80 -8.01
N LEU A 55 5.72 3.35 -7.31
CA LEU A 55 5.65 4.78 -7.00
C LEU A 55 6.38 5.12 -5.70
N LEU A 56 6.32 4.22 -4.72
CA LEU A 56 6.97 4.40 -3.42
C LEU A 56 7.30 3.05 -2.81
N THR A 57 8.43 2.98 -2.11
CA THR A 57 8.77 1.87 -1.24
C THR A 57 9.49 2.42 -0.02
N ALA A 58 8.96 2.10 1.16
CA ALA A 58 9.56 2.43 2.45
C ALA A 58 9.79 1.11 3.21
N THR A 59 11.04 0.85 3.62
CA THR A 59 11.47 -0.40 4.26
C THR A 59 12.18 -0.13 5.58
N GLY A 60 12.28 -1.14 6.44
CA GLY A 60 12.90 -0.98 7.77
C GLY A 60 12.08 -0.07 8.68
N LEU A 61 10.79 0.07 8.39
CA LEU A 61 9.88 0.86 9.21
C LEU A 61 9.74 0.21 10.59
N PRO A 62 9.67 0.99 11.68
CA PRO A 62 9.43 0.44 13.00
C PRO A 62 8.13 -0.39 13.03
N SER A 63 8.04 -1.30 14.00
CA SER A 63 6.84 -2.13 14.18
C SER A 63 5.59 -1.24 14.27
N LYS A 64 4.53 -1.65 13.57
CA LYS A 64 3.23 -0.94 13.42
C LYS A 64 3.21 0.25 12.46
N VAL A 65 4.34 0.75 11.99
CA VAL A 65 4.35 1.93 11.10
C VAL A 65 3.76 1.65 9.74
N ALA A 66 4.11 0.53 9.10
CA ALA A 66 3.51 0.20 7.81
C ALA A 66 1.98 -0.02 7.91
N PRO A 67 1.45 -0.77 8.90
CA PRO A 67 0.00 -0.86 9.13
C PRO A 67 -0.68 0.48 9.45
N GLU A 68 -0.02 1.36 10.23
CA GLU A 68 -0.53 2.70 10.52
C GLU A 68 -0.62 3.56 9.26
N LEU A 69 0.37 3.47 8.36
CA LEU A 69 0.36 4.15 7.06
C LEU A 69 -0.75 3.62 6.17
N GLU A 70 -0.92 2.30 6.08
CA GLU A 70 -2.01 1.70 5.31
C GLU A 70 -3.38 2.18 5.84
N THR A 71 -3.59 2.09 7.16
CA THR A 71 -4.83 2.54 7.80
C THR A 71 -5.07 4.04 7.58
N ALA A 72 -4.01 4.85 7.61
CA ALA A 72 -4.07 6.28 7.33
C ALA A 72 -4.65 6.58 5.95
N VAL A 73 -4.08 5.92 4.94
CA VAL A 73 -4.45 6.12 3.55
C VAL A 73 -5.89 5.67 3.35
N LEU A 74 -6.24 4.46 3.78
CA LEU A 74 -7.59 3.92 3.63
C LEU A 74 -8.65 4.81 4.30
N ARG A 75 -8.36 5.31 5.51
CA ARG A 75 -9.27 6.23 6.22
C ARG A 75 -9.42 7.56 5.50
N ALA A 76 -8.33 8.15 5.03
CA ALA A 76 -8.36 9.43 4.34
C ALA A 76 -9.11 9.35 2.99
N LEU A 77 -8.90 8.27 2.22
CA LEU A 77 -9.64 8.01 0.99
C LEU A 77 -11.13 7.85 1.26
N THR A 78 -11.48 7.09 2.31
CA THR A 78 -12.88 6.94 2.75
C THR A 78 -13.50 8.29 3.11
N GLN A 79 -12.78 9.14 3.86
CA GLN A 79 -13.23 10.49 4.23
C GLN A 79 -13.37 11.42 3.03
N ALA A 80 -12.59 11.20 1.97
CA ALA A 80 -12.70 11.91 0.69
C ALA A 80 -13.78 11.33 -0.23
N GLY A 81 -14.54 10.31 0.21
CA GLY A 81 -15.57 9.64 -0.61
C GLY A 81 -15.02 8.73 -1.70
N ILE A 82 -13.72 8.43 -1.68
CA ILE A 82 -13.06 7.59 -2.68
C ILE A 82 -13.18 6.12 -2.25
N SER A 83 -13.84 5.32 -3.09
CA SER A 83 -14.02 3.89 -2.87
C SER A 83 -13.00 3.06 -3.64
N PRO A 84 -12.59 1.89 -3.12
CA PRO A 84 -11.73 0.99 -3.86
C PRO A 84 -12.45 0.41 -5.07
N VAL A 85 -11.76 0.29 -6.20
CA VAL A 85 -12.28 -0.33 -7.44
C VAL A 85 -12.23 -1.86 -7.39
N ARG A 86 -11.38 -2.40 -6.51
CA ARG A 86 -11.22 -3.84 -6.27
C ARG A 86 -10.71 -4.04 -4.84
N GLY A 87 -11.23 -5.03 -4.13
CA GLY A 87 -10.77 -5.33 -2.76
C GLY A 87 -10.82 -4.09 -1.85
N ARG A 88 -9.82 -3.93 -0.97
CA ARG A 88 -9.70 -2.77 -0.06
C ARG A 88 -8.58 -1.80 -0.40
N GLU A 89 -7.68 -2.22 -1.27
CA GLU A 89 -6.33 -1.65 -1.41
C GLU A 89 -6.03 -1.23 -2.85
N TYR A 90 -7.01 -1.33 -3.75
CA TYR A 90 -6.90 -0.95 -5.16
C TYR A 90 -7.86 0.21 -5.43
N PHE A 91 -7.34 1.30 -5.96
CA PHE A 91 -8.07 2.54 -6.23
C PHE A 91 -7.84 2.97 -7.68
N ASP A 92 -8.75 3.81 -8.17
CA ASP A 92 -8.59 4.48 -9.45
C ASP A 92 -7.34 5.38 -9.41
N MET A 93 -6.65 5.51 -10.55
CA MET A 93 -5.42 6.31 -10.69
C MET A 93 -5.64 7.79 -10.29
N THR A 94 -6.85 8.32 -10.36
CA THR A 94 -7.19 9.68 -9.89
C THR A 94 -6.89 9.88 -8.41
N ALA A 95 -6.87 8.81 -7.59
CA ALA A 95 -6.54 8.88 -6.17
C ALA A 95 -5.01 8.92 -5.90
N LYS A 96 -4.17 8.71 -6.90
CA LYS A 96 -2.71 8.53 -6.77
C LYS A 96 -2.03 9.68 -6.02
N ASP A 97 -2.30 10.92 -6.41
CA ASP A 97 -1.61 12.08 -5.85
C ASP A 97 -1.99 12.30 -4.38
N LEU A 98 -3.28 12.11 -4.04
CA LEU A 98 -3.75 12.15 -2.65
C LEU A 98 -3.09 11.07 -1.80
N ILE A 99 -2.97 9.83 -2.32
CA ILE A 99 -2.30 8.73 -1.62
C ILE A 99 -0.84 9.09 -1.33
N LEU A 100 -0.11 9.59 -2.34
CA LEU A 100 1.29 9.97 -2.19
C LEU A 100 1.45 11.10 -1.18
N GLU A 101 0.60 12.14 -1.23
CA GLU A 101 0.62 13.25 -0.28
C GLU A 101 0.41 12.79 1.17
N ILE A 102 -0.55 11.89 1.40
CA ILE A 102 -0.83 11.34 2.74
C ILE A 102 0.41 10.62 3.28
N VAL A 103 1.02 9.78 2.46
CA VAL A 103 2.18 8.97 2.85
C VAL A 103 3.39 9.85 3.10
N ASP A 104 3.69 10.80 2.20
CA ASP A 104 4.81 11.73 2.33
C ASP A 104 4.70 12.54 3.63
N ARG A 105 3.54 13.16 3.90
CA ARG A 105 3.28 13.90 5.14
C ARG A 105 3.48 13.04 6.39
N ARG A 106 3.11 11.76 6.34
CA ARG A 106 3.22 10.84 7.48
C ARG A 106 4.64 10.35 7.70
N LEU A 107 5.42 10.18 6.64
CA LEU A 107 6.83 9.80 6.73
C LEU A 107 7.68 10.98 7.20
N LEU A 108 7.44 12.19 6.69
CA LEU A 108 8.18 13.40 7.08
C LEU A 108 7.96 13.79 8.55
N LYS A 109 6.74 13.67 9.07
CA LYS A 109 6.43 13.97 10.48
C LYS A 109 7.04 12.99 11.50
N ARG A 110 7.74 11.95 11.03
CA ARG A 110 8.34 10.91 11.88
C ARG A 110 9.87 11.00 11.96
N ASN A 111 10.48 11.95 11.24
CA ASN A 111 11.85 12.39 11.45
C ASN A 111 11.88 13.58 12.43
#